data_AF-X0U0N0-F1
#
_entry.id   AF-X0U0N0-F1
#
_cell.length_a   1.000
_cell.length_b   1.000
_cell.length_c   1.000
_cell.angle_alpha   90.00
_cell.angle_beta   90.00
_cell.angle_gamma   90.00
#
_symmetry.space_group_name_H-M   'P 1'
#
loop_
_entity.id
_entity.type
_entity.pdbx_description
1 polymer ?
#
loop_
_entity_poly.entity_id
_entity_poly.type
_entity_poly.pdbx_seq_one_letter_code
_entity_poly.pdbx_strand_id
1 'polypeptide(L)'
;ITDGILAPDSTIISQVRNVTKDRSGNLQPNNIQLICEVTYSRVSGKSIEFESKLTIDSNLFSTNYLSRSFAIEQIGEACNSFYKDKLRMEDEKFYNTSAISDISNSLLKEEVGNDSFLIRLGRFSGVESVTIDNYRNPRPPGKKGIWGTSRNLVEMKYPLGWIKISVQEIETSGRRDYDSKPGPGSILK
;
A
#
# COMPACT_ATOMS: atom_id res chain seq x y z
N ILE A 1 -4.63 10.40 11.10
CA ILE A 1 -3.84 10.51 9.85
C ILE A 1 -4.12 11.89 9.28
N THR A 2 -3.10 12.58 8.78
CA THR A 2 -3.27 13.84 8.05
C THR A 2 -2.98 13.62 6.57
N ASP A 3 -3.68 14.31 5.69
CA ASP A 3 -3.50 14.15 4.26
C ASP A 3 -2.13 14.67 3.81
N GLY A 4 -1.48 13.91 2.93
CA GLY A 4 -0.31 14.37 2.21
C GLY A 4 -0.72 15.11 0.95
N ILE A 5 -0.13 16.28 0.72
CA ILE A 5 -0.38 17.07 -0.48
C ILE A 5 0.70 16.73 -1.51
N LEU A 6 0.27 16.33 -2.70
CA LEU A 6 1.19 16.11 -3.83
C LEU A 6 1.69 17.44 -4.38
N ALA A 7 2.95 17.47 -4.82
CA ALA A 7 3.47 18.62 -5.54
C ALA A 7 2.68 18.85 -6.85
N PRO A 8 2.63 20.09 -7.36
CA PRO A 8 2.13 20.36 -8.71
C PRO A 8 2.82 19.46 -9.74
N ASP A 9 2.09 19.08 -10.81
CA ASP A 9 2.60 18.23 -11.89
C ASP A 9 3.10 16.83 -11.45
N SER A 10 2.57 16.31 -10.34
CA SER A 10 2.86 14.96 -9.84
C SER A 10 2.05 13.86 -10.54
N THR A 11 1.05 14.25 -11.34
CA THR A 11 0.15 13.34 -12.05
C THR A 11 0.24 13.51 -13.57
N ILE A 12 -0.19 12.48 -14.29
CA ILE A 12 -0.31 12.43 -15.73
C ILE A 12 -1.55 11.63 -16.12
N ILE A 13 -2.22 12.01 -17.20
CA ILE A 13 -3.28 11.20 -17.81
C ILE A 13 -2.60 10.16 -18.71
N SER A 14 -2.79 8.88 -18.43
CA SER A 14 -2.17 7.79 -19.19
C SER A 14 -3.12 6.62 -19.43
N GLN A 15 -2.79 5.81 -20.43
CA GLN A 15 -3.51 4.59 -20.71
C GLN A 15 -3.18 3.51 -19.68
N VAL A 16 -4.21 2.93 -19.11
CA VAL A 16 -4.12 1.74 -18.27
C VAL A 16 -4.69 0.55 -19.04
N ARG A 17 -3.95 -0.55 -19.06
CA ARG A 17 -4.37 -1.79 -19.72
C ARG A 17 -4.51 -2.89 -18.69
N ASN A 18 -5.66 -3.56 -18.70
CA ASN A 18 -5.81 -4.80 -17.97
C ASN A 18 -5.22 -5.93 -18.81
N VAL A 19 -4.29 -6.67 -18.24
CA VAL A 19 -3.51 -7.71 -18.91
C VAL A 19 -3.69 -9.05 -18.23
N THR A 20 -3.65 -10.11 -19.03
CA THR A 20 -3.55 -11.51 -18.60
C THR A 20 -2.33 -12.16 -19.24
N LYS A 21 -1.83 -13.24 -18.68
CA LYS A 21 -0.73 -14.00 -19.27
C LYS A 21 -1.27 -15.12 -20.15
N ASP A 22 -0.79 -15.21 -21.39
CA ASP A 22 -1.11 -16.34 -22.27
C ASP A 22 -0.27 -17.58 -21.96
N ARG A 23 -0.52 -18.67 -22.70
CA ARG A 23 0.21 -19.95 -22.53
C ARG A 23 1.69 -19.85 -22.88
N SER A 24 2.08 -18.88 -23.69
CA SER A 24 3.45 -18.61 -24.11
C SER A 24 4.17 -17.67 -23.15
N GLY A 25 3.48 -17.16 -22.12
CA GLY A 25 4.03 -16.24 -21.14
C GLY A 25 3.92 -14.76 -21.51
N ASN A 26 3.34 -14.42 -22.66
CA ASN A 26 3.19 -13.04 -23.09
C ASN A 26 1.99 -12.37 -22.41
N LEU A 27 2.12 -11.06 -22.19
CA LEU A 27 1.03 -10.24 -21.67
C LEU A 27 0.05 -9.90 -22.79
N GLN A 28 -1.20 -10.32 -22.63
CA GLN A 28 -2.29 -10.04 -23.54
C GLN A 28 -3.23 -9.01 -22.89
N PRO A 29 -3.35 -7.80 -23.47
CA PRO A 29 -4.30 -6.81 -22.99
C PRO A 29 -5.73 -7.23 -23.35
N ASN A 30 -6.69 -6.84 -22.52
CA ASN A 30 -8.09 -6.93 -22.88
C ASN A 30 -8.51 -5.72 -23.74
N ASN A 31 -9.73 -5.81 -24.30
CA ASN A 31 -10.28 -4.77 -25.17
C ASN A 31 -10.87 -3.57 -24.39
N ILE A 32 -10.74 -3.54 -23.07
CA ILE A 32 -11.26 -2.43 -22.26
C ILE A 32 -10.25 -1.30 -22.31
N GLN A 33 -10.65 -0.16 -22.87
CA GLN A 33 -9.86 1.06 -22.81
C GLN A 33 -10.06 1.72 -21.45
N LEU A 34 -8.98 1.88 -20.70
CA LEU A 34 -8.96 2.68 -19.48
C LEU A 34 -7.98 3.82 -19.69
N ILE A 35 -8.45 5.04 -19.45
CA ILE A 35 -7.62 6.25 -19.37
C ILE A 35 -7.77 6.75 -17.94
N CYS A 36 -6.66 6.89 -17.22
CA CYS A 36 -6.67 7.26 -15.81
C CYS A 36 -5.63 8.35 -15.57
N GLU A 37 -5.95 9.26 -14.67
CA GLU A 37 -4.93 10.07 -14.02
C GLU A 37 -4.14 9.16 -13.06
N VAL A 38 -2.83 9.17 -13.21
CA VAL A 38 -1.89 8.37 -12.42
C VAL A 38 -0.74 9.23 -11.96
N THR A 39 -0.10 8.87 -10.85
CA THR A 39 1.13 9.52 -10.42
C THR A 39 2.33 9.04 -11.22
N TYR A 40 3.36 9.88 -11.32
CA TYR A 40 4.67 9.40 -11.74
C TYR A 40 5.26 8.41 -10.71
N SER A 41 6.34 7.75 -11.10
CA SER A 41 7.10 6.84 -10.25
C SER A 41 8.56 6.84 -10.62
N ARG A 42 9.43 6.48 -9.66
CA ARG A 42 10.87 6.30 -9.90
C ARG A 42 11.15 5.42 -11.13
N VAL A 43 10.38 4.34 -11.33
CA VAL A 43 10.54 3.42 -12.48
C VAL A 43 10.08 4.02 -13.81
N SER A 44 9.27 5.07 -13.79
CA SER A 44 8.88 5.86 -14.98
C SER A 44 9.87 7.00 -15.30
N GLY A 45 10.94 7.16 -14.53
CA GLY A 45 11.96 8.20 -14.72
C GLY A 45 11.68 9.53 -14.01
N LYS A 46 10.51 9.70 -13.38
CA LYS A 46 10.17 10.86 -12.56
C LYS A 46 9.68 10.40 -11.19
N SER A 47 10.44 10.68 -10.14
CA SER A 47 10.03 10.34 -8.76
C SER A 47 9.00 11.35 -8.25
N ILE A 48 8.07 10.88 -7.42
CA ILE A 48 7.23 11.73 -6.58
C ILE A 48 7.37 11.27 -5.14
N GLU A 49 7.34 12.23 -4.22
CA GLU A 49 7.38 11.99 -2.80
C GLU A 49 6.35 12.91 -2.14
N PHE A 50 5.76 12.43 -1.06
CA PHE A 50 4.84 13.21 -0.24
C PHE A 50 4.93 12.74 1.19
N GLU A 51 4.66 13.64 2.12
CA GLU A 51 4.71 13.38 3.54
C GLU A 51 3.29 13.31 4.11
N SER A 52 3.11 12.45 5.11
CA SER A 52 1.86 12.34 5.86
C SER A 52 2.19 12.02 7.31
N LYS A 53 1.36 12.53 8.23
CA LYS A 53 1.49 12.22 9.67
C LYS A 53 0.51 11.12 10.08
N LEU A 54 1.07 10.03 10.59
CA LEU A 54 0.36 9.02 11.39
C LEU A 54 0.53 9.36 12.88
N THR A 55 -0.50 9.12 13.69
CA THR A 55 -0.42 9.29 15.14
C THR A 55 -1.10 8.11 15.78
N ILE A 56 -0.38 7.42 16.67
CA ILE A 56 -0.90 6.33 17.48
C ILE A 56 -1.32 6.94 18.81
N ASP A 57 -2.62 6.88 19.12
CA ASP A 57 -3.13 7.36 20.40
C ASP A 57 -2.89 6.30 21.47
N SER A 58 -1.84 6.49 22.26
CA SER A 58 -1.45 5.57 23.33
C SER A 58 -2.52 5.42 24.41
N ASN A 59 -3.38 6.43 24.60
CA ASN A 59 -4.46 6.37 25.59
C ASN A 59 -5.50 5.31 25.22
N LEU A 60 -5.67 4.98 23.93
CA LEU A 60 -6.60 3.92 23.51
C LEU A 60 -6.18 2.54 24.03
N PHE A 61 -4.88 2.30 24.22
CA PHE A 61 -4.37 1.03 24.79
C PHE A 61 -4.59 0.92 26.30
N SER A 62 -4.83 2.04 26.98
CA SER A 62 -5.20 2.05 28.40
C SER A 62 -6.69 1.74 28.64
N THR A 63 -7.47 1.67 27.57
CA THR A 63 -8.89 1.29 27.63
C THR A 63 -9.06 -0.23 27.55
N ASN A 64 -10.14 -0.77 28.10
CA ASN A 64 -10.50 -2.19 27.94
C ASN A 64 -10.95 -2.56 26.50
N TYR A 65 -10.93 -1.63 25.55
CA TYR A 65 -11.35 -1.87 24.16
C TYR A 65 -10.24 -2.41 23.27
N LEU A 66 -8.97 -2.17 23.61
CA LEU A 66 -7.81 -2.69 22.89
C LEU A 66 -7.01 -3.60 23.83
N SER A 67 -6.87 -4.86 23.44
CA SER A 67 -6.21 -5.87 24.28
C SER A 67 -4.68 -5.82 24.23
N ARG A 68 -4.10 -5.08 23.28
CA ARG A 68 -2.65 -4.98 23.05
C ARG A 68 -2.27 -3.62 22.48
N SER A 69 -1.15 -3.08 22.95
CA SER A 69 -0.44 -2.00 22.28
C SER A 69 0.32 -2.53 21.08
N PHE A 70 0.62 -1.64 20.13
CA PHE A 70 1.56 -1.92 19.07
C PHE A 70 2.42 -0.70 18.75
N ALA A 71 3.63 -0.95 18.26
CA ALA A 71 4.60 0.04 17.85
C ALA A 71 4.63 0.17 16.31
N ILE A 72 5.23 1.25 15.80
CA ILE A 72 5.26 1.54 14.35
C ILE A 72 6.11 0.51 13.59
N GLU A 73 7.14 -0.03 14.25
CA GLU A 73 8.01 -1.09 13.74
C GLU A 73 7.20 -2.35 13.44
N GLN A 74 6.24 -2.69 14.30
CA GLN A 74 5.36 -3.85 14.09
C GLN A 74 4.44 -3.65 12.87
N ILE A 75 4.03 -2.42 12.57
CA ILE A 75 3.31 -2.11 11.32
C ILE A 75 4.24 -2.31 10.12
N GLY A 76 5.47 -1.81 10.20
CA GLY A 76 6.46 -1.96 9.14
C GLY A 76 6.79 -3.42 8.83
N GLU A 77 7.02 -4.22 9.87
CA GLU A 77 7.24 -5.67 9.78
C GLU A 77 6.04 -6.39 9.16
N ALA A 78 4.82 -6.09 9.63
CA ALA A 78 3.60 -6.69 9.10
C ALA A 78 3.39 -6.32 7.62
N CYS A 79 3.61 -5.06 7.25
CA CYS A 79 3.53 -4.60 5.87
C CYS A 79 4.57 -5.31 5.00
N ASN A 80 5.83 -5.38 5.43
CA ASN A 80 6.89 -6.03 4.66
C ASN A 80 6.65 -7.53 4.50
N SER A 81 6.23 -8.21 5.56
CA SER A 81 5.86 -9.63 5.51
C SER A 81 4.73 -9.88 4.51
N PHE A 82 3.68 -9.06 4.55
CA PHE A 82 2.53 -9.22 3.66
C PHE A 82 2.83 -8.83 2.21
N TYR A 83 3.34 -7.61 1.98
CA TYR A 83 3.43 -7.01 0.65
C TYR A 83 4.63 -7.48 -0.17
N LYS A 84 5.76 -7.87 0.45
CA LYS A 84 6.87 -8.47 -0.31
C LYS A 84 6.46 -9.80 -0.93
N ASP A 85 5.63 -10.58 -0.24
CA ASP A 85 5.06 -11.81 -0.79
C ASP A 85 4.11 -11.53 -1.96
N LYS A 86 3.29 -10.47 -1.86
CA LYS A 86 2.40 -10.06 -2.97
C LYS A 86 3.17 -9.58 -4.19
N LEU A 87 4.26 -8.83 -3.99
CA LEU A 87 5.10 -8.37 -5.09
C LEU A 87 5.77 -9.54 -5.80
N ARG A 88 6.36 -10.49 -5.05
CA ARG A 88 6.95 -11.72 -5.60
C ARG A 88 5.94 -12.57 -6.35
N MET A 89 4.77 -12.83 -5.75
CA MET A 89 3.69 -13.58 -6.39
C MET A 89 3.24 -12.93 -7.70
N GLU A 90 3.15 -11.60 -7.72
CA GLU A 90 2.78 -10.86 -8.92
C GLU A 90 3.85 -10.98 -10.02
N ASP A 91 5.12 -10.82 -9.67
CA ASP A 91 6.24 -10.98 -10.59
C ASP A 91 6.27 -12.39 -11.20
N GLU A 92 6.24 -13.43 -10.36
CA GLU A 92 6.28 -14.83 -10.78
C GLU A 92 5.12 -15.17 -11.71
N LYS A 93 3.92 -14.67 -11.37
CA LYS A 93 2.71 -14.99 -12.11
C LYS A 93 2.61 -14.22 -13.41
N PHE A 94 3.02 -12.96 -13.47
CA PHE A 94 2.76 -12.08 -14.60
C PHE A 94 4.00 -11.55 -15.32
N TYR A 95 5.06 -11.18 -14.60
CA TYR A 95 6.06 -10.25 -15.15
C TYR A 95 7.41 -10.89 -15.48
N ASN A 96 7.88 -11.86 -14.71
CA ASN A 96 9.23 -12.42 -14.78
C ASN A 96 9.69 -12.94 -16.16
N THR A 97 8.73 -13.29 -17.02
CA THR A 97 8.92 -13.89 -18.35
C THR A 97 8.26 -13.04 -19.44
N SER A 98 7.79 -11.85 -19.09
CA SER A 98 7.16 -10.90 -20.01
C SER A 98 8.14 -9.81 -20.44
N ALA A 99 7.70 -8.97 -21.37
CA ALA A 99 8.46 -7.79 -21.82
C ALA A 99 8.74 -6.74 -20.72
N ILE A 100 8.14 -6.87 -19.53
CA ILE A 100 8.32 -5.91 -18.42
C ILE A 100 9.10 -6.51 -17.24
N SER A 101 9.76 -7.65 -17.44
CA SER A 101 10.54 -8.34 -16.40
C SER A 101 11.58 -7.42 -15.76
N ASP A 102 12.26 -6.57 -16.52
CA ASP A 102 13.25 -5.63 -16.00
C ASP A 102 12.66 -4.61 -15.01
N ILE A 103 11.46 -4.09 -15.31
CA ILE A 103 10.75 -3.15 -14.43
C ILE A 103 10.35 -3.87 -13.14
N SER A 104 9.80 -5.08 -13.26
CA SER A 104 9.40 -5.88 -12.09
C SER A 104 10.60 -6.26 -11.22
N ASN A 105 11.70 -6.68 -11.84
CA ASN A 105 12.97 -6.95 -11.16
C ASN A 105 13.50 -5.71 -10.43
N SER A 106 13.35 -4.51 -11.01
CA SER A 106 13.71 -3.27 -10.32
C SER A 106 12.86 -3.04 -9.06
N LEU A 107 11.57 -3.38 -9.09
CA LEU A 107 10.71 -3.28 -7.90
C LEU A 107 11.11 -4.29 -6.83
N LEU A 108 11.43 -5.53 -7.22
CA LEU A 108 11.86 -6.59 -6.29
C LEU A 108 13.18 -6.28 -5.59
N LYS A 109 14.07 -5.54 -6.27
CA LYS A 109 15.38 -5.12 -5.74
C LYS A 109 15.30 -3.85 -4.89
N GLU A 110 14.14 -3.22 -4.77
CA GLU A 110 14.00 -2.02 -3.95
C GLU A 110 14.27 -2.38 -2.48
N GLU A 111 15.31 -1.78 -1.92
CA GLU A 111 15.71 -2.03 -0.55
C GLU A 111 14.69 -1.43 0.41
N VAL A 112 14.27 -2.22 1.38
CA VAL A 112 13.35 -1.80 2.44
C VAL A 112 14.06 -2.07 3.77
N GLY A 113 14.65 -1.01 4.32
CA GLY A 113 15.34 -1.02 5.61
C GLY A 113 14.38 -0.95 6.80
N ASN A 114 14.94 -0.87 8.01
CA ASN A 114 14.18 -0.96 9.27
C ASN A 114 13.10 0.11 9.41
N ASP A 115 13.38 1.35 8.98
CA ASP A 115 12.44 2.47 9.06
C ASP A 115 11.65 2.65 7.77
N SER A 116 11.44 1.57 7.02
CA SER A 116 10.68 1.63 5.78
C SER A 116 9.86 0.36 5.56
N PHE A 117 8.77 0.51 4.82
CA PHE A 117 7.96 -0.64 4.44
C PHE A 117 7.28 -0.44 3.09
N LEU A 118 6.99 -1.56 2.43
CA LEU A 118 6.27 -1.59 1.17
C LEU A 118 4.76 -1.70 1.43
N ILE A 119 3.97 -0.96 0.68
CA ILE A 119 2.52 -1.15 0.58
C ILE A 119 2.06 -1.12 -0.87
N ARG A 120 0.82 -1.58 -1.10
CA ARG A 120 0.16 -1.44 -2.39
C ARG A 120 -1.17 -0.68 -2.26
N LEU A 121 -1.24 0.52 -2.84
CA LEU A 121 -2.41 1.39 -2.77
C LEU A 121 -3.11 1.61 -4.12
N GLY A 122 -4.40 1.91 -4.03
CA GLY A 122 -5.22 2.33 -5.15
C GLY A 122 -6.14 1.24 -5.70
N ARG A 123 -7.04 1.66 -6.61
CA ARG A 123 -8.08 0.80 -7.21
C ARG A 123 -7.56 -0.40 -8.00
N PHE A 124 -6.28 -0.39 -8.34
CA PHE A 124 -5.64 -1.42 -9.17
C PHE A 124 -4.71 -2.37 -8.38
N SER A 125 -4.76 -2.35 -7.05
CA SER A 125 -3.91 -3.19 -6.18
C SER A 125 -4.10 -4.70 -6.35
N GLY A 126 -5.13 -5.14 -7.08
CA GLY A 126 -5.48 -6.55 -7.17
C GLY A 126 -6.10 -7.08 -5.88
N VAL A 127 -6.80 -8.20 -5.98
CA VAL A 127 -7.51 -8.74 -4.81
C VAL A 127 -6.54 -9.26 -3.76
N GLU A 128 -5.39 -9.76 -4.18
CA GLU A 128 -4.37 -10.36 -3.33
C GLU A 128 -3.74 -9.38 -2.35
N SER A 129 -3.69 -8.09 -2.71
CA SER A 129 -3.12 -7.03 -1.88
C SER A 129 -4.16 -6.30 -1.02
N VAL A 130 -5.45 -6.58 -1.19
CA VAL A 130 -6.55 -5.93 -0.43
C VAL A 130 -7.39 -6.92 0.38
N THR A 131 -6.95 -8.17 0.47
CA THR A 131 -7.63 -9.23 1.24
C THR A 131 -6.62 -10.16 1.91
N ILE A 132 -7.05 -10.83 2.98
CA ILE A 132 -6.22 -11.71 3.80
C ILE A 132 -6.23 -13.13 3.20
N ASP A 133 -5.06 -13.75 3.01
CA ASP A 133 -4.93 -15.00 2.23
C ASP A 133 -5.83 -16.14 2.68
N ASN A 134 -5.83 -16.45 3.97
CA ASN A 134 -6.56 -17.60 4.52
C ASN A 134 -8.08 -17.35 4.66
N TYR A 135 -8.54 -16.13 4.37
CA TYR A 135 -9.94 -15.71 4.51
C TYR A 135 -10.52 -15.14 3.22
N ARG A 136 -9.78 -15.22 2.11
CA ARG A 136 -10.14 -14.62 0.84
C ARG A 136 -11.26 -15.43 0.16
N ASN A 137 -12.42 -14.79 -0.06
CA ASN A 137 -13.53 -15.35 -0.84
C ASN A 137 -14.20 -14.31 -1.76
N PRO A 138 -13.45 -13.69 -2.70
CA PRO A 138 -14.01 -12.72 -3.62
C PRO A 138 -14.99 -13.39 -4.57
N ARG A 139 -16.08 -12.68 -4.88
CA ARG A 139 -17.15 -13.14 -5.77
C ARG A 139 -17.20 -12.27 -7.02
N PRO A 140 -16.24 -12.41 -7.95
CA PRO A 140 -16.25 -11.60 -9.15
C PRO A 140 -17.50 -11.92 -10.01
N PRO A 141 -18.05 -10.91 -10.69
CA PRO A 141 -19.21 -11.10 -11.56
C PRO A 141 -18.94 -12.17 -12.64
N GLY A 142 -19.88 -13.09 -12.84
CA GLY A 142 -19.85 -14.07 -13.93
C GLY A 142 -18.92 -15.29 -13.76
N LYS A 143 -17.97 -15.30 -12.82
CA LYS A 143 -17.08 -16.46 -12.58
C LYS A 143 -16.82 -16.67 -11.09
N LYS A 144 -17.67 -17.45 -10.42
CA LYS A 144 -17.47 -17.81 -9.00
C LYS A 144 -16.13 -18.54 -8.83
N GLY A 145 -15.30 -18.07 -7.90
CA GLY A 145 -14.06 -18.74 -7.50
C GLY A 145 -12.81 -18.44 -8.34
N ILE A 146 -12.92 -17.74 -9.47
CA ILE A 146 -11.75 -17.37 -10.30
C ILE A 146 -11.45 -15.88 -10.12
N TRP A 147 -10.32 -15.58 -9.50
CA TRP A 147 -9.87 -14.21 -9.22
C TRP A 147 -8.35 -14.09 -9.38
N GLY A 148 -7.85 -12.86 -9.42
CA GLY A 148 -6.40 -12.60 -9.51
C GLY A 148 -5.78 -13.05 -10.83
N THR A 149 -6.56 -13.22 -11.90
CA THR A 149 -6.09 -13.69 -13.21
C THR A 149 -5.58 -12.57 -14.11
N SER A 150 -5.78 -11.30 -13.71
CA SER A 150 -5.31 -10.14 -14.45
C SER A 150 -4.61 -9.11 -13.56
N ARG A 151 -3.84 -8.24 -14.21
CA ARG A 151 -3.19 -7.06 -13.61
C ARG A 151 -3.40 -5.83 -14.48
N ASN A 152 -3.21 -4.65 -13.91
CA ASN A 152 -3.33 -3.39 -14.64
C ASN A 152 -1.96 -2.73 -14.74
N LEU A 153 -1.59 -2.36 -15.97
CA LEU A 153 -0.32 -1.72 -16.29
C LEU A 153 -0.55 -0.37 -16.95
N VAL A 154 0.24 0.63 -16.57
CA VAL A 154 0.31 1.91 -17.30
C VAL A 154 1.16 1.70 -18.55
N GLU A 155 0.64 2.10 -19.71
CA GLU A 155 1.32 2.01 -21.01
C GLU A 155 1.92 0.61 -21.30
N MET A 156 1.24 -0.45 -20.83
CA MET A 156 1.71 -1.85 -20.90
C MET A 156 3.07 -2.11 -20.25
N LYS A 157 3.54 -1.20 -19.38
CA LYS A 157 4.91 -1.21 -18.83
C LYS A 157 4.96 -1.23 -17.32
N TYR A 158 4.21 -0.33 -16.66
CA TYR A 158 4.43 -0.06 -15.24
C TYR A 158 3.32 -0.65 -14.37
N PRO A 159 3.64 -1.56 -13.43
CA PRO A 159 2.71 -2.02 -12.42
C PRO A 159 2.22 -0.86 -11.54
N LEU A 160 0.92 -0.83 -11.25
CA LEU A 160 0.30 0.23 -10.46
C LEU A 160 0.28 -0.09 -8.96
N GLY A 161 0.43 0.99 -8.17
CA GLY A 161 0.08 1.04 -6.75
C GLY A 161 1.19 0.68 -5.77
N TRP A 162 2.37 0.27 -6.23
CA TRP A 162 3.48 -0.04 -5.34
C TRP A 162 4.12 1.24 -4.78
N ILE A 163 4.20 1.33 -3.46
CA ILE A 163 4.72 2.50 -2.74
C ILE A 163 5.65 2.02 -1.64
N LYS A 164 6.83 2.64 -1.56
CA LYS A 164 7.75 2.53 -0.43
C LYS A 164 7.47 3.70 0.51
N ILE A 165 7.28 3.39 1.78
CA ILE A 165 7.11 4.37 2.86
C ILE A 165 8.38 4.37 3.68
N SER A 166 8.88 5.56 4.00
CA SER A 166 9.88 5.77 5.03
C SER A 166 9.21 6.42 6.24
N VAL A 167 9.55 5.94 7.43
CA VAL A 167 9.01 6.41 8.70
C VAL A 167 10.07 7.22 9.41
N GLN A 168 9.65 8.34 9.98
CA GLN A 168 10.45 9.11 10.91
C GLN A 168 9.62 9.39 12.16
N GLU A 169 10.15 9.06 13.33
CA GLU A 169 9.54 9.45 14.57
C GLU A 169 9.73 10.96 14.78
N ILE A 170 8.64 11.66 15.08
CA ILE A 170 8.66 13.09 15.35
C ILE A 170 8.42 13.26 16.84
N GLU A 171 9.47 13.66 17.57
CA GLU A 171 9.31 14.10 18.95
C GLU A 171 8.40 15.34 18.97
N THR A 172 7.18 15.18 19.47
CA THR A 172 6.35 16.34 19.78
C THR A 172 6.86 17.01 21.04
N SER A 173 7.67 18.06 20.88
CA SER A 173 8.02 18.98 21.96
C SER A 173 6.74 19.67 22.46
N GLY A 174 6.33 19.32 23.68
CA GLY A 174 5.39 20.09 24.49
C GLY A 174 3.90 19.97 24.12
N ARG A 175 3.24 18.89 24.57
CA ARG A 175 1.82 19.00 24.94
C ARG A 175 1.76 19.33 26.42
N ARG A 176 1.35 20.56 26.72
CA ARG A 176 0.93 20.99 28.06
C ARG A 176 -0.07 19.98 28.61
N ASP A 177 0.18 19.52 29.83
CA ASP A 177 -0.76 18.81 30.68
C ASP A 177 -2.11 19.55 30.64
N TYR A 178 -3.11 18.95 30.01
CA TYR A 178 -4.49 19.35 30.18
C TYR A 178 -5.18 18.29 31.03
N ASP A 179 -5.63 18.76 32.19
CA ASP A 179 -6.49 18.12 33.19
C ASP A 179 -5.90 17.04 34.11
N SER A 180 -5.11 17.51 35.06
CA SER A 180 -5.33 17.14 36.46
C SER A 180 -6.76 17.55 36.87
N LYS A 181 -7.68 16.57 36.95
CA LYS A 181 -8.97 16.81 37.60
C LYS A 181 -8.73 17.25 39.05
N PRO A 182 -9.33 18.36 39.53
CA PRO A 182 -9.38 18.60 40.97
C PRO A 182 -10.23 17.50 41.60
N GLY A 183 -9.68 16.81 42.60
CA GLY A 183 -10.42 15.82 43.36
C GLY A 183 -11.67 16.46 43.99
N PRO A 184 -12.84 15.81 43.94
CA PRO A 184 -13.97 16.28 44.72
C PRO A 184 -13.68 15.98 46.20
N GLY A 185 -13.67 17.06 46.98
CA GLY A 185 -13.43 17.05 48.41
C GLY A 185 -14.39 16.15 49.18
N SER A 186 -13.89 15.75 50.34
CA SER A 186 -14.66 15.20 51.45
C SER A 186 -15.94 15.98 51.70
N ILE A 187 -17.08 15.29 51.66
CA ILE A 187 -18.25 15.68 52.44
C ILE A 187 -18.46 14.57 53.47
N LEU A 188 -18.04 14.89 54.70
CA LEU A 188 -18.50 14.27 55.93
C LEU A 188 -19.89 14.83 56.24
N LYS A 189 -20.91 13.98 56.16
CA LYS A 189 -22.01 13.77 57.14
C LYS A 189 -23.16 13.01 56.49
#